data_AF-A0A815S614-F1
#
_entry.id   AF-A0A815S614-F1
#
_cell.length_a   1.000
_cell.length_b   1.000
_cell.length_c   1.000
_cell.angle_alpha   90.00
_cell.angle_beta   90.00
_cell.angle_gamma   90.00
#
_symmetry.space_group_name_H-M   'P 1'
#
loop_
_entity.id
_entity.type
_entity.pdbx_description
1 polymer ?
#
loop_
_entity_poly.entity_id
_entity_poly.type
_entity_poly.pdbx_seq_one_letter_code
_entity_poly.pdbx_strand_id
1 'polypeptide(L)'
;MLFGPKSVFVISQDDKARVPLGLPAAKKQAPLLMHLEYRIELLDHDFIVVEKHKLIPSVYGALVFKNQQLSYSGPTYIAVRSGKHDHSTAFIHLADLFKCLSLNEFKEYSHTDNSEIKPIFIVFTDGGPDENPRFPKARQCYSDLFIQNNLDALFIATNTSGHSAYNPIERRMAPLSHDLSGLILPHDHYGTHLNDKVLAEVWSNTIIDTHAVIAEYVSPSSTLNKPTDRDEQWKSIHVRQSQYCLQIVKCNDIKCCGALRTNLKSILPEGFLPLPIPYEIKSTGIYAGDQSKSIGSYGGLLRRLALNQIQPNITFQQQLPFDYYCSSVEKKLTERTCEKCSLYFPSKAGKICHNKIHGKKLKERLPSPEVSSDDGLLTVSQELESNSETTTVDETNKSVENDSGVELIEDYAT
;
A
#
# COMPACT_ATOMS: atom_id res chain seq x y z
N MET A 1 -8.91 -6.09 22.58
CA MET A 1 -8.17 -5.12 21.75
C MET A 1 -7.58 -4.05 22.65
N LEU A 2 -6.38 -3.52 22.37
CA LEU A 2 -5.72 -2.50 23.20
C LEU A 2 -6.37 -1.12 23.13
N PHE A 3 -6.88 -0.78 21.94
CA PHE A 3 -7.66 0.43 21.70
C PHE A 3 -9.15 0.09 21.57
N GLY A 4 -10.03 1.04 21.85
CA GLY A 4 -11.48 0.83 21.73
C GLY A 4 -11.92 0.74 20.26
N PRO A 5 -13.01 0.01 19.94
CA PRO A 5 -13.52 -0.11 18.56
C PRO A 5 -13.99 1.21 17.96
N LYS A 6 -14.26 2.23 18.80
CA LYS A 6 -14.57 3.60 18.36
C LYS A 6 -13.34 4.39 17.92
N SER A 7 -12.13 3.95 18.24
CA SER A 7 -10.88 4.66 17.92
C SER A 7 -10.10 4.03 16.77
N VAL A 8 -10.46 2.80 16.38
CA VAL A 8 -9.73 2.01 15.37
C VAL A 8 -10.63 1.75 14.16
N PHE A 9 -10.10 2.05 12.98
CA PHE A 9 -10.64 1.59 11.70
C PHE A 9 -9.67 0.60 11.06
N VAL A 10 -10.19 -0.49 10.51
CA VAL A 10 -9.40 -1.55 9.88
C VAL A 10 -9.97 -1.84 8.51
N ILE A 11 -9.09 -1.83 7.49
CA ILE A 11 -9.44 -2.18 6.13
C ILE A 11 -8.42 -3.17 5.57
N SER A 12 -8.88 -4.02 4.67
CA SER A 12 -8.07 -4.97 3.93
C SER A 12 -8.32 -4.75 2.44
N GLN A 13 -7.26 -4.70 1.65
CA GLN A 13 -7.33 -4.44 0.21
C GLN A 13 -6.50 -5.44 -0.58
N ASP A 14 -6.96 -5.71 -1.80
CA ASP A 14 -6.26 -6.49 -2.81
C ASP A 14 -6.90 -6.29 -4.19
N ASP A 15 -6.16 -6.60 -5.25
CA ASP A 15 -6.70 -6.68 -6.60
C ASP A 15 -7.24 -8.10 -6.85
N LYS A 16 -8.47 -8.22 -7.35
CA LYS A 16 -9.04 -9.50 -7.77
C LYS A 16 -8.44 -9.91 -9.12
N ALA A 17 -8.47 -11.22 -9.38
CA ALA A 17 -8.12 -11.78 -10.69
C ALA A 17 -8.81 -11.02 -11.84
N ARG A 18 -8.02 -10.71 -12.87
CA ARG A 18 -8.48 -9.96 -14.05
C ARG A 18 -9.60 -10.73 -14.74
N VAL A 19 -10.71 -10.05 -15.06
CA VAL A 19 -11.88 -10.65 -15.69
C VAL A 19 -11.83 -10.41 -17.20
N PRO A 20 -11.73 -11.46 -18.04
CA PRO A 20 -11.72 -11.30 -19.49
C PRO A 20 -13.11 -10.91 -20.01
N LEU A 21 -13.11 -10.16 -21.12
CA LEU A 21 -14.33 -9.83 -21.88
C LEU A 21 -14.52 -10.80 -23.04
N GLY A 22 -15.77 -11.13 -23.38
CA GLY A 22 -16.11 -12.05 -24.47
C GLY A 22 -15.76 -13.53 -24.22
N LEU A 23 -15.23 -13.85 -23.04
CA LEU A 23 -14.91 -15.21 -22.60
C LEU A 23 -15.57 -15.49 -21.24
N PRO A 24 -15.74 -16.76 -20.87
CA PRO A 24 -16.13 -17.12 -19.50
C PRO A 24 -15.16 -16.49 -18.49
N ALA A 25 -15.72 -15.74 -17.53
CA ALA A 25 -14.94 -15.04 -16.51
C ALA A 25 -14.14 -15.99 -15.60
N ALA A 26 -14.60 -17.24 -15.43
CA ALA A 26 -13.90 -18.31 -14.73
C ALA A 26 -13.77 -19.56 -15.62
N LYS A 27 -12.55 -20.08 -15.78
CA LYS A 27 -12.24 -21.27 -16.61
C LYS A 27 -12.26 -22.61 -15.86
N LYS A 28 -12.35 -22.62 -14.53
CA LYS A 28 -12.40 -23.85 -13.72
C LYS A 28 -13.79 -24.03 -13.12
N GLN A 29 -14.36 -25.20 -13.36
CA GLN A 29 -15.66 -25.68 -12.88
C GLN A 29 -15.92 -25.27 -11.42
N ALA A 30 -17.02 -24.56 -11.19
CA ALA A 30 -17.77 -24.76 -9.96
C ALA A 30 -18.38 -26.17 -10.02
N PRO A 31 -18.41 -26.94 -8.93
CA PRO A 31 -19.02 -28.27 -8.94
C PRO A 31 -20.54 -28.11 -8.93
N LEU A 32 -21.13 -27.86 -10.10
CA LEU A 32 -22.55 -28.07 -10.33
C LEU A 32 -22.70 -28.90 -11.60
N LEU A 33 -22.98 -30.20 -11.38
CA LEU A 33 -23.61 -31.08 -12.36
C LEU A 33 -24.93 -30.42 -12.78
N MET A 34 -25.05 -30.00 -14.04
CA MET A 34 -26.31 -30.08 -14.78
C MET A 34 -26.06 -29.91 -16.27
N HIS A 35 -26.60 -30.87 -17.01
CA HIS A 35 -26.59 -30.98 -18.46
C HIS A 35 -27.38 -29.81 -19.06
N LEU A 36 -26.69 -28.79 -19.58
CA LEU A 36 -27.26 -27.74 -20.41
C LEU A 36 -26.43 -27.69 -21.69
N GLU A 37 -26.94 -28.30 -22.76
CA GLU A 37 -26.40 -28.12 -24.10
C GLU A 37 -26.65 -26.68 -24.53
N TYR A 38 -25.66 -25.81 -24.30
CA TYR A 38 -25.54 -24.59 -25.09
C TYR A 38 -24.95 -24.97 -26.43
N ARG A 39 -25.75 -24.90 -27.51
CA ARG A 39 -25.21 -24.83 -28.87
C ARG A 39 -24.51 -23.48 -29.02
N ILE A 40 -23.22 -23.46 -28.70
CA ILE A 40 -22.32 -22.37 -29.07
C ILE A 40 -21.74 -22.77 -30.43
N GLU A 41 -22.30 -22.21 -31.51
CA GLU A 41 -21.60 -22.19 -32.80
C GLU A 41 -20.55 -21.09 -32.73
N LEU A 42 -19.28 -21.47 -32.56
CA LEU A 42 -18.15 -20.58 -32.81
C LEU A 42 -17.82 -20.66 -34.30
N LEU A 43 -17.89 -19.52 -35.00
CA LEU A 43 -17.31 -19.37 -36.32
C LEU A 43 -15.78 -19.41 -36.20
N ASP A 44 -15.16 -20.33 -36.94
CA ASP A 44 -13.72 -20.64 -36.96
C ASP A 44 -12.85 -19.49 -37.48
N HIS A 45 -12.66 -18.39 -36.74
CA HIS A 45 -11.52 -17.49 -36.97
C HIS A 45 -10.84 -17.20 -35.63
N ASP A 46 -9.52 -17.41 -35.58
CA ASP A 46 -8.66 -17.24 -34.40
C ASP A 46 -8.74 -15.83 -33.80
N PHE A 47 -9.70 -15.60 -32.89
CA PHE A 47 -9.70 -14.41 -32.06
C PHE A 47 -8.72 -14.64 -30.90
N ILE A 48 -7.48 -14.18 -31.09
CA ILE A 48 -6.58 -13.88 -29.98
C ILE A 48 -7.26 -12.78 -29.17
N VAL A 49 -8.02 -13.15 -28.12
CA VAL A 49 -8.52 -12.18 -27.14
C VAL A 49 -7.29 -11.53 -26.51
N VAL A 50 -6.94 -10.35 -27.01
CA VAL A 50 -5.70 -9.65 -26.67
C VAL A 50 -5.70 -9.40 -25.16
N GLU A 51 -4.56 -9.62 -24.48
CA GLU A 51 -4.40 -9.49 -23.03
C GLU A 51 -4.95 -8.17 -22.41
N LYS A 52 -5.17 -7.16 -23.26
CA LYS A 52 -5.63 -5.81 -22.93
C LYS A 52 -7.16 -5.70 -22.76
N HIS A 53 -7.97 -6.65 -23.19
CA HIS A 53 -9.44 -6.61 -23.01
C HIS A 53 -9.88 -7.31 -21.72
N LYS A 54 -9.39 -6.80 -20.57
CA LYS A 54 -9.71 -7.35 -19.24
C LYS A 54 -10.13 -6.24 -18.30
N LEU A 55 -11.09 -6.53 -17.43
CA LEU A 55 -11.43 -5.70 -16.28
C LEU A 55 -10.50 -6.05 -15.11
N ILE A 56 -10.08 -5.02 -14.37
CA ILE A 56 -9.24 -5.10 -13.18
C ILE A 56 -10.10 -4.62 -11.99
N PRO A 57 -10.59 -5.54 -11.16
CA PRO A 57 -11.29 -5.18 -9.93
C PRO A 57 -10.30 -4.96 -8.78
N SER A 58 -10.36 -3.80 -8.14
CA SER A 58 -9.70 -3.55 -6.86
C SER A 58 -10.74 -3.64 -5.75
N VAL A 59 -10.49 -4.48 -4.74
CA VAL A 59 -11.45 -4.84 -3.68
C VAL A 59 -10.96 -4.28 -2.35
N TYR A 60 -11.84 -3.55 -1.66
CA TYR A 60 -11.56 -2.94 -0.36
C TYR A 60 -12.63 -3.36 0.64
N GLY A 61 -12.22 -4.07 1.69
CA GLY A 61 -13.11 -4.60 2.70
C GLY A 61 -12.81 -4.04 4.08
N ALA A 62 -13.75 -3.32 4.66
CA ALA A 62 -13.66 -2.97 6.08
C ALA A 62 -13.81 -4.23 6.95
N LEU A 63 -13.10 -4.26 8.07
CA LEU A 63 -13.16 -5.33 9.04
C LEU A 63 -13.80 -4.80 10.33
N VAL A 64 -15.02 -5.24 10.61
CA VAL A 64 -15.84 -4.75 11.72
C VAL A 64 -15.52 -5.51 13.01
N PHE A 65 -15.60 -4.83 14.14
CA PHE A 65 -15.45 -5.47 15.45
C PHE A 65 -16.76 -6.13 15.89
N LYS A 66 -16.71 -7.43 16.19
CA LYS A 66 -17.80 -8.20 16.79
C LYS A 66 -17.30 -8.74 18.14
N ASN A 67 -18.04 -8.50 19.22
CA ASN A 67 -17.68 -8.93 20.58
C ASN A 67 -16.24 -8.54 20.98
N GLN A 68 -15.81 -7.31 20.63
CA GLN A 68 -14.45 -6.78 20.88
C GLN A 68 -13.30 -7.53 20.17
N GLN A 69 -13.62 -8.40 19.22
CA GLN A 69 -12.68 -9.07 18.34
C GLN A 69 -12.85 -8.59 16.91
N LEU A 70 -11.76 -8.52 16.16
CA LEU A 70 -11.79 -8.17 14.76
C LEU A 70 -12.45 -9.32 13.98
N SER A 71 -13.50 -9.02 13.22
CA SER A 71 -14.16 -10.00 12.36
C SER A 71 -13.61 -9.93 10.92
N TYR A 72 -13.97 -10.92 10.10
CA TYR A 72 -13.73 -10.93 8.66
C TYR A 72 -14.86 -10.26 7.85
N SER A 73 -15.83 -9.64 8.52
CA SER A 73 -17.05 -9.08 7.93
C SER A 73 -17.08 -7.56 8.02
N GLY A 74 -17.74 -6.90 7.07
CA GLY A 74 -17.93 -5.45 7.02
C GLY A 74 -18.44 -4.99 5.65
N PRO A 75 -18.59 -3.69 5.38
CA PRO A 75 -18.88 -3.22 4.02
C PRO A 75 -17.72 -3.54 3.08
N THR A 76 -18.04 -3.74 1.80
CA THR A 76 -17.06 -3.93 0.71
C THR A 76 -17.29 -2.90 -0.37
N TYR A 77 -16.21 -2.29 -0.81
CA TYR A 77 -16.18 -1.47 -2.01
C TYR A 77 -15.34 -2.16 -3.09
N ILE A 78 -15.80 -2.12 -4.34
CA ILE A 78 -15.11 -2.67 -5.50
C ILE A 78 -15.03 -1.60 -6.58
N ALA A 79 -13.81 -1.22 -6.95
CA ALA A 79 -13.57 -0.38 -8.11
C ALA A 79 -13.26 -1.27 -9.32
N VAL A 80 -14.14 -1.25 -10.33
CA VAL A 80 -13.95 -1.99 -11.57
C VAL A 80 -13.36 -1.06 -12.62
N ARG A 81 -12.18 -1.40 -13.14
CA ARG A 81 -11.45 -0.58 -14.13
C ARG A 81 -11.13 -1.35 -15.40
N SER A 82 -10.97 -0.63 -16.51
CA SER A 82 -10.50 -1.22 -17.76
C SER A 82 -8.98 -1.37 -17.76
N GLY A 83 -8.47 -2.60 -17.87
CA GLY A 83 -7.02 -2.87 -17.89
C GLY A 83 -6.28 -2.34 -19.11
N LYS A 84 -7.01 -1.90 -20.16
CA LYS A 84 -6.44 -1.21 -21.33
C LYS A 84 -6.17 0.27 -21.06
N HIS A 85 -7.04 0.91 -20.27
CA HIS A 85 -7.12 2.36 -20.16
C HIS A 85 -6.75 2.90 -18.78
N ASP A 86 -6.76 2.04 -17.76
CA ASP A 86 -6.45 2.41 -16.38
C ASP A 86 -5.60 1.32 -15.72
N HIS A 87 -4.44 1.70 -15.18
CA HIS A 87 -3.49 0.78 -14.57
C HIS A 87 -3.58 0.87 -13.05
N SER A 88 -3.47 -0.26 -12.36
CA SER A 88 -3.34 -0.27 -10.90
C SER A 88 -2.09 0.52 -10.49
N THR A 89 -2.25 1.53 -9.63
CA THR A 89 -1.14 2.34 -9.11
C THR A 89 -1.39 2.70 -7.65
N ALA A 90 -0.32 2.96 -6.90
CA ALA A 90 -0.42 3.44 -5.51
C ALA A 90 -1.37 4.65 -5.33
N PHE A 91 -1.42 5.53 -6.33
CA PHE A 91 -2.26 6.74 -6.30
C PHE A 91 -3.74 6.40 -6.43
N ILE A 92 -4.06 5.41 -7.28
CA ILE A 92 -5.42 4.91 -7.46
C ILE A 92 -5.90 4.21 -6.21
N HIS A 93 -5.06 3.38 -5.59
CA HIS A 93 -5.41 2.76 -4.31
C HIS A 93 -5.67 3.81 -3.21
N LEU A 94 -4.89 4.89 -3.17
CA LEU A 94 -5.15 5.99 -2.24
C LEU A 94 -6.50 6.67 -2.52
N ALA A 95 -6.81 6.95 -3.79
CA ALA A 95 -8.07 7.56 -4.18
C ALA A 95 -9.27 6.68 -3.83
N ASP A 96 -9.15 5.37 -4.06
CA ASP A 96 -10.16 4.39 -3.68
C ASP A 96 -10.34 4.29 -2.16
N LEU A 97 -9.25 4.37 -1.38
CA LEU A 97 -9.34 4.45 0.08
C LEU A 97 -10.12 5.69 0.51
N PHE A 98 -9.85 6.87 -0.07
CA PHE A 98 -10.63 8.07 0.21
C PHE A 98 -12.10 7.92 -0.22
N LYS A 99 -12.36 7.27 -1.36
CA LYS A 99 -13.73 6.93 -1.78
C LYS A 99 -14.40 6.06 -0.71
N CYS A 100 -13.75 5.01 -0.23
CA CYS A 100 -14.26 4.17 0.86
C CYS A 100 -14.62 5.01 2.08
N LEU A 101 -13.76 5.94 2.49
CA LEU A 101 -14.04 6.82 3.64
C LEU A 101 -15.25 7.75 3.40
N SER A 102 -15.55 8.11 2.16
CA SER A 102 -16.70 8.97 1.82
C SER A 102 -18.06 8.24 1.78
N LEU A 103 -18.05 6.91 1.60
CA LEU A 103 -19.25 6.08 1.46
C LEU A 103 -19.99 5.93 2.79
N ASN A 104 -21.33 6.03 2.75
CA ASN A 104 -22.15 6.02 3.97
C ASN A 104 -22.08 4.69 4.73
N GLU A 105 -21.97 3.59 3.99
CA GLU A 105 -21.84 2.22 4.50
C GLU A 105 -20.54 2.04 5.29
N PHE A 106 -19.50 2.82 4.96
CA PHE A 106 -18.22 2.81 5.67
C PHE A 106 -18.21 3.77 6.85
N LYS A 107 -18.98 4.88 6.81
CA LYS A 107 -18.93 5.93 7.84
C LYS A 107 -19.18 5.40 9.25
N GLU A 108 -20.12 4.47 9.41
CA GLU A 108 -20.41 3.82 10.70
C GLU A 108 -19.14 3.19 11.33
N TYR A 109 -18.25 2.65 10.50
CA TYR A 109 -17.06 1.92 10.95
C TYR A 109 -15.79 2.76 10.89
N SER A 110 -15.70 3.73 9.98
CA SER A 110 -14.51 4.53 9.74
C SER A 110 -14.50 5.86 10.48
N HIS A 111 -15.65 6.36 10.94
CA HIS A 111 -15.77 7.63 11.65
C HIS A 111 -16.03 7.45 13.14
N THR A 112 -15.66 8.48 13.89
CA THR A 112 -16.02 8.71 15.29
C THR A 112 -17.44 9.27 15.37
N ASP A 113 -17.99 9.31 16.59
CA ASP A 113 -19.31 9.90 16.85
C ASP A 113 -19.40 11.39 16.40
N ASN A 114 -18.25 12.08 16.31
CA ASN A 114 -18.15 13.47 15.84
C ASN A 114 -18.00 13.60 14.31
N SER A 115 -18.21 12.53 13.55
CA SER A 115 -18.01 12.51 12.08
C SER A 115 -16.58 12.84 11.63
N GLU A 116 -15.57 12.60 12.48
CA GLU A 116 -14.16 12.59 12.07
C GLU A 116 -13.68 11.17 11.81
N ILE A 117 -12.77 10.95 10.87
CA ILE A 117 -12.11 9.64 10.66
C ILE A 117 -11.46 9.16 11.95
N LYS A 118 -11.62 7.87 12.26
CA LYS A 118 -11.05 7.26 13.46
C LYS A 118 -9.53 7.43 13.50
N PRO A 119 -8.96 7.79 14.67
CA PRO A 119 -7.56 8.18 14.80
C PRO A 119 -6.53 7.08 14.58
N ILE A 120 -6.91 5.81 14.73
CA ILE A 120 -6.00 4.70 14.46
C ILE A 120 -6.52 3.95 13.24
N PHE A 121 -5.72 3.90 12.18
CA PHE A 121 -6.07 3.25 10.93
C PHE A 121 -5.10 2.09 10.67
N ILE A 122 -5.64 0.89 10.43
CA ILE A 122 -4.89 -0.29 10.07
C ILE A 122 -5.28 -0.74 8.66
N VAL A 123 -4.29 -0.96 7.80
CA VAL A 123 -4.45 -1.43 6.43
C VAL A 123 -3.74 -2.77 6.25
N PHE A 124 -4.46 -3.79 5.78
CA PHE A 124 -3.89 -5.05 5.32
C PHE A 124 -3.84 -5.06 3.79
N THR A 125 -2.71 -5.48 3.23
CA THR A 125 -2.47 -5.57 1.77
C THR A 125 -1.74 -6.88 1.47
N ASP A 126 -1.90 -7.41 0.24
CA ASP A 126 -1.12 -8.56 -0.22
C ASP A 126 0.35 -8.20 -0.49
N GLY A 127 0.65 -6.91 -0.68
CA GLY A 127 2.02 -6.43 -0.86
C GLY A 127 2.50 -6.51 -2.31
N GLY A 128 1.59 -6.40 -3.27
CA GLY A 128 1.90 -6.12 -4.69
C GLY A 128 2.64 -4.79 -4.87
N PRO A 129 3.31 -4.56 -6.02
CA PRO A 129 4.16 -3.38 -6.24
C PRO A 129 3.52 -2.03 -5.93
N ASP A 130 2.22 -1.90 -6.20
CA ASP A 130 1.47 -0.65 -6.07
C ASP A 130 0.94 -0.40 -4.66
N GLU A 131 0.85 -1.44 -3.83
CA GLU A 131 0.35 -1.33 -2.44
C GLU A 131 1.45 -1.47 -1.40
N ASN A 132 2.57 -2.09 -1.77
CA ASN A 132 3.62 -2.49 -0.86
C ASN A 132 4.38 -1.26 -0.35
N PRO A 133 4.40 -1.03 0.99
CA PRO A 133 5.00 0.14 1.59
C PRO A 133 6.53 0.13 1.53
N ARG A 134 7.17 -0.90 0.97
CA ARG A 134 8.61 -0.83 0.64
C ARG A 134 8.86 0.15 -0.51
N PHE A 135 7.90 0.34 -1.41
CA PHE A 135 8.06 1.23 -2.55
C PHE A 135 7.81 2.70 -2.16
N PRO A 136 8.64 3.65 -2.64
CA PRO A 136 8.50 5.07 -2.29
C PRO A 136 7.13 5.66 -2.61
N LYS A 137 6.52 5.31 -3.76
CA LYS A 137 5.22 5.84 -4.18
C LYS A 137 4.10 5.46 -3.19
N ALA A 138 4.04 4.19 -2.79
CA ALA A 138 3.07 3.74 -1.78
C ALA A 138 3.27 4.46 -0.44
N ARG A 139 4.52 4.64 0.02
CA ARG A 139 4.81 5.38 1.26
C ARG A 139 4.34 6.83 1.22
N GLN A 140 4.51 7.50 0.09
CA GLN A 140 4.02 8.88 -0.08
C GLN A 140 2.50 8.92 0.02
N CYS A 141 1.80 7.97 -0.60
CA CYS A 141 0.36 7.84 -0.50
C CYS A 141 -0.11 7.65 0.95
N TYR A 142 0.50 6.72 1.69
CA TYR A 142 0.16 6.51 3.10
C TYR A 142 0.50 7.71 4.00
N SER A 143 1.56 8.46 3.68
CA SER A 143 1.89 9.69 4.43
C SER A 143 0.80 10.76 4.25
N ASP A 144 0.25 10.89 3.04
CA ASP A 144 -0.84 11.81 2.77
C ASP A 144 -2.15 11.34 3.38
N LEU A 145 -2.45 10.04 3.34
CA LEU A 145 -3.58 9.46 4.08
C LEU A 145 -3.49 9.79 5.58
N PHE A 146 -2.31 9.69 6.17
CA PHE A 146 -2.08 9.99 7.59
C PHE A 146 -2.33 11.47 7.93
N ILE A 147 -1.78 12.38 7.13
CA ILE A 147 -1.86 13.83 7.39
C ILE A 147 -3.26 14.36 7.11
N GLN A 148 -3.85 14.03 5.96
CA GLN A 148 -5.14 14.56 5.54
C GLN A 148 -6.27 14.15 6.48
N ASN A 149 -6.16 12.98 7.12
CA ASN A 149 -7.18 12.47 8.05
C ASN A 149 -6.84 12.71 9.52
N ASN A 150 -5.78 13.48 9.83
CA ASN A 150 -5.35 13.79 11.20
C ASN A 150 -5.26 12.53 12.09
N LEU A 151 -4.63 11.47 11.57
CA LEU A 151 -4.52 10.19 12.28
C LEU A 151 -3.50 10.30 13.41
N ASP A 152 -3.74 9.59 14.51
CA ASP A 152 -2.75 9.41 15.57
C ASP A 152 -1.74 8.31 15.20
N ALA A 153 -2.21 7.25 14.53
CA ALA A 153 -1.39 6.18 13.99
C ALA A 153 -1.99 5.55 12.74
N LEU A 154 -1.12 5.20 11.80
CA LEU A 154 -1.41 4.44 10.60
C LEU A 154 -0.46 3.24 10.54
N PHE A 155 -1.02 2.04 10.49
CA PHE A 155 -0.27 0.78 10.40
C PHE A 155 -0.65 0.06 9.11
N ILE A 156 0.36 -0.27 8.30
CA ILE A 156 0.19 -1.03 7.08
C ILE A 156 0.91 -2.36 7.30
N ALA A 157 0.20 -3.46 7.19
CA ALA A 157 0.74 -4.80 7.28
C ALA A 157 0.60 -5.50 5.93
N THR A 158 1.71 -6.04 5.43
CA THR A 158 1.73 -6.75 4.15
C THR A 158 1.97 -8.23 4.40
N ASN A 159 1.22 -9.09 3.73
CA ASN A 159 1.53 -10.52 3.79
C ASN A 159 2.84 -10.82 3.06
N THR A 160 3.48 -11.92 3.46
CA THR A 160 4.66 -12.44 2.75
C THR A 160 4.21 -13.23 1.53
N SER A 161 5.06 -13.32 0.51
CA SER A 161 4.80 -14.13 -0.69
C SER A 161 4.43 -15.56 -0.31
N GLY A 162 3.40 -16.12 -0.95
CA GLY A 162 2.86 -17.45 -0.67
C GLY A 162 1.93 -17.52 0.55
N HIS A 163 1.74 -16.41 1.27
CA HIS A 163 0.81 -16.29 2.39
C HIS A 163 -0.35 -15.32 2.10
N SER A 164 -0.59 -15.00 0.82
CA SER A 164 -1.70 -14.12 0.40
C SER A 164 -3.05 -14.63 0.92
N ALA A 165 -3.26 -15.94 0.97
CA ALA A 165 -4.48 -16.58 1.49
C ALA A 165 -4.84 -16.20 2.94
N TYR A 166 -3.91 -15.65 3.72
CA TYR A 166 -4.17 -15.13 5.07
C TYR A 166 -4.62 -13.66 5.09
N ASN A 167 -4.58 -12.97 3.95
CA ASN A 167 -5.16 -11.64 3.78
C ASN A 167 -6.67 -11.73 4.04
N PRO A 168 -7.23 -10.97 5.00
CA PRO A 168 -8.65 -11.05 5.31
C PRO A 168 -9.56 -10.88 4.09
N ILE A 169 -9.15 -10.07 3.12
CA ILE A 169 -9.90 -9.79 1.89
C ILE A 169 -10.04 -11.00 0.96
N GLU A 170 -9.10 -11.96 0.97
CA GLU A 170 -9.16 -13.15 0.10
C GLU A 170 -10.40 -14.00 0.38
N ARG A 171 -10.75 -14.16 1.67
CA ARG A 171 -12.01 -14.80 2.07
C ARG A 171 -13.23 -14.04 1.55
N ARG A 172 -13.17 -12.70 1.54
CA ARG A 172 -14.26 -11.84 1.06
C ARG A 172 -14.42 -11.88 -0.44
N MET A 173 -13.37 -12.25 -1.18
CA MET A 173 -13.42 -12.38 -2.63
C MET A 173 -14.03 -13.70 -3.10
N ALA A 174 -14.22 -14.70 -2.22
CA ALA A 174 -14.77 -16.00 -2.60
C ALA A 174 -16.20 -15.94 -3.15
N PRO A 175 -17.18 -15.23 -2.52
CA PRO A 175 -18.51 -15.05 -3.11
C PRO A 175 -18.48 -14.36 -4.48
N LEU A 176 -17.60 -13.37 -4.66
CA LEU A 176 -17.46 -12.67 -5.95
C LEU A 176 -17.01 -13.60 -7.08
N SER A 177 -16.22 -14.64 -6.76
CA SER A 177 -15.82 -15.66 -7.75
C SER A 177 -16.99 -16.58 -8.14
N HIS A 178 -17.93 -16.82 -7.23
CA HIS A 178 -19.15 -17.57 -7.53
C HIS A 178 -20.02 -16.81 -8.53
N ASP A 179 -20.19 -15.50 -8.35
CA ASP A 179 -20.99 -14.65 -9.27
C ASP A 179 -20.38 -14.56 -10.68
N LEU A 180 -19.07 -14.78 -10.81
CA LEU A 180 -18.38 -14.87 -12.10
C LEU A 180 -18.54 -16.24 -12.77
N SER A 181 -19.04 -17.26 -12.08
CA SER A 181 -19.15 -18.61 -12.63
C SER A 181 -20.20 -18.65 -13.74
N GLY A 182 -19.78 -18.98 -14.96
CA GLY A 182 -20.65 -18.99 -16.14
C GLY A 182 -21.02 -17.60 -16.69
N LEU A 183 -20.54 -16.52 -16.07
CA LEU A 183 -20.75 -15.16 -16.57
C LEU A 183 -19.88 -14.91 -17.81
N ILE A 184 -20.52 -14.53 -18.91
CA ILE A 184 -19.86 -14.05 -20.13
C ILE A 184 -20.20 -12.56 -20.26
N LEU A 185 -19.18 -11.72 -20.13
CA LEU A 185 -19.34 -10.28 -20.33
C LEU A 185 -19.34 -10.00 -21.83
N PRO A 186 -20.41 -9.38 -22.38
CA PRO A 186 -20.47 -9.08 -23.80
C PRO A 186 -19.37 -8.09 -24.19
N HIS A 187 -18.79 -8.33 -25.36
CA HIS A 187 -17.79 -7.47 -26.00
C HIS A 187 -18.37 -7.00 -27.34
N ASP A 188 -18.40 -5.69 -27.57
CA ASP A 188 -18.80 -5.14 -28.87
C ASP A 188 -17.65 -5.26 -29.88
N HIS A 189 -17.98 -5.56 -31.13
CA HIS A 189 -17.01 -5.84 -32.21
C HIS A 189 -16.05 -4.68 -32.50
N TYR A 190 -16.36 -3.47 -32.03
CA TYR A 190 -15.59 -2.24 -32.25
C TYR A 190 -14.91 -1.70 -30.99
N GLY A 191 -15.09 -2.34 -29.82
CA GLY A 191 -14.44 -1.96 -28.57
C GLY A 191 -14.82 -0.57 -28.03
N THR A 192 -15.98 -0.03 -28.43
CA THR A 192 -16.44 1.34 -28.10
C THR A 192 -17.59 1.37 -27.10
N HIS A 193 -18.29 0.24 -26.93
CA HIS A 193 -19.40 0.05 -26.00
C HIS A 193 -19.12 -1.17 -25.13
N LEU A 194 -18.09 -1.05 -24.32
CA LEU A 194 -17.87 -1.99 -23.25
C LEU A 194 -19.05 -1.87 -22.25
N ASN A 195 -19.79 -2.96 -22.07
CA ASN A 195 -20.73 -3.13 -20.96
C ASN A 195 -19.97 -3.29 -19.61
N ASP A 196 -18.93 -2.48 -19.40
CA ASP A 196 -18.04 -2.53 -18.24
C ASP A 196 -18.78 -2.27 -16.91
N LYS A 197 -19.97 -1.68 -16.99
CA LYS A 197 -20.87 -1.43 -15.86
C LYS A 197 -21.61 -2.68 -15.40
N VAL A 198 -21.77 -3.69 -16.26
CA VAL A 198 -22.53 -4.92 -15.92
C VAL A 198 -21.85 -5.67 -14.79
N LEU A 199 -20.51 -5.74 -14.78
CA LEU A 199 -19.79 -6.41 -13.70
C LEU A 199 -19.98 -5.67 -12.35
N ALA A 200 -19.95 -4.34 -12.38
CA ALA A 200 -20.23 -3.52 -11.20
C ALA A 200 -21.68 -3.68 -10.72
N GLU A 201 -22.65 -3.81 -11.63
CA GLU A 201 -24.04 -4.07 -11.30
C GLU A 201 -24.24 -5.45 -10.66
N VAL A 202 -23.65 -6.51 -11.25
CA VAL A 202 -23.70 -7.87 -10.71
C VAL A 202 -23.17 -7.89 -9.28
N TRP A 203 -21.99 -7.32 -9.04
CA TRP A 203 -21.42 -7.32 -7.70
C TRP A 203 -22.11 -6.37 -6.73
N SER A 204 -22.77 -5.30 -7.20
CA SER A 204 -23.57 -4.45 -6.32
C SER A 204 -24.82 -5.16 -5.79
N ASN A 205 -25.27 -6.22 -6.46
CA ASN A 205 -26.36 -7.08 -5.98
C ASN A 205 -25.89 -8.18 -5.02
N THR A 206 -24.58 -8.33 -4.82
CA THR A 206 -24.00 -9.32 -3.92
C THR A 206 -24.05 -8.85 -2.46
N ILE A 207 -24.34 -9.77 -1.55
CA ILE A 207 -24.27 -9.55 -0.10
C ILE A 207 -23.18 -10.44 0.48
N ILE A 208 -22.20 -9.83 1.16
CA ILE A 208 -21.10 -10.54 1.81
C ILE A 208 -21.23 -10.37 3.32
N ASP A 209 -21.37 -11.47 4.05
CA ASP A 209 -21.46 -11.50 5.51
C ASP A 209 -22.47 -10.48 6.07
N THR A 210 -23.67 -10.43 5.48
CA THR A 210 -24.77 -9.49 5.80
C THR A 210 -24.52 -8.01 5.49
N HIS A 211 -23.47 -7.69 4.73
CA HIS A 211 -23.18 -6.33 4.29
C HIS A 211 -23.32 -6.24 2.78
N ALA A 212 -23.93 -5.15 2.31
CA ALA A 212 -24.01 -4.86 0.89
C ALA A 212 -22.62 -4.62 0.30
N VAL A 213 -22.44 -5.05 -0.94
CA VAL A 213 -21.26 -4.73 -1.74
C VAL A 213 -21.58 -3.50 -2.58
N ILE A 214 -20.65 -2.55 -2.62
CA ILE A 214 -20.75 -1.34 -3.44
C ILE A 214 -19.73 -1.50 -4.55
N ALA A 215 -20.18 -1.75 -5.78
CA ALA A 215 -19.29 -1.88 -6.91
C ALA A 215 -19.60 -0.81 -7.95
N GLU A 216 -18.57 -0.11 -8.42
CA GLU A 216 -18.73 0.89 -9.48
C GLU A 216 -17.67 0.73 -10.57
N TYR A 217 -18.07 1.03 -11.81
CA TYR A 217 -17.10 1.19 -12.88
C TYR A 217 -16.44 2.55 -12.75
N VAL A 218 -15.13 2.56 -12.53
CA VAL A 218 -14.34 3.78 -12.44
C VAL A 218 -13.76 4.07 -13.81
N SER A 219 -14.23 5.17 -14.42
CA SER A 219 -13.65 5.66 -15.66
C SER A 219 -12.25 6.21 -15.43
N PRO A 220 -11.32 6.08 -16.40
CA PRO A 220 -9.96 6.59 -16.26
C PRO A 220 -9.99 8.08 -15.92
N SER A 221 -9.59 8.44 -14.70
CA SER A 221 -9.54 9.84 -14.29
C SER A 221 -8.32 10.51 -14.90
N SER A 222 -8.48 11.72 -15.45
CA SER A 222 -7.37 12.47 -16.06
C SER A 222 -6.50 13.22 -15.04
N THR A 223 -6.85 13.26 -13.75
CA THR A 223 -6.07 14.03 -12.78
C THR A 223 -6.23 13.54 -11.33
N LEU A 224 -5.33 12.65 -10.89
CA LEU A 224 -5.09 12.44 -9.47
C LEU A 224 -4.03 13.42 -8.99
N ASN A 225 -4.30 14.14 -7.91
CA ASN A 225 -3.29 14.98 -7.26
C ASN A 225 -2.12 14.09 -6.81
N LYS A 226 -0.92 14.42 -7.28
CA LYS A 226 0.28 13.67 -6.90
C LYS A 226 0.51 13.84 -5.38
N PRO A 227 0.71 12.74 -4.65
CA PRO A 227 1.08 12.78 -3.26
C PRO A 227 2.33 13.61 -3.01
N THR A 228 2.36 14.27 -1.86
CA THR A 228 3.49 15.10 -1.46
C THR A 228 4.57 14.25 -0.81
N ASP A 229 5.78 14.25 -1.38
CA ASP A 229 6.90 13.61 -0.72
C ASP A 229 7.33 14.39 0.52
N ARG A 230 7.43 13.69 1.65
CA ARG A 230 7.87 14.28 2.92
C ARG A 230 9.39 14.26 2.99
N ASP A 231 9.97 15.25 3.66
CA ASP A 231 11.42 15.27 3.84
C ASP A 231 11.89 14.14 4.79
N GLU A 232 13.19 13.84 4.73
CA GLU A 232 13.78 12.75 5.50
C GLU A 232 13.84 13.04 7.01
N GLN A 233 13.71 14.29 7.45
CA GLN A 233 13.63 14.65 8.86
C GLN A 233 12.23 14.35 9.41
N TRP A 234 11.17 14.68 8.67
CA TRP A 234 9.81 14.25 9.04
C TRP A 234 9.72 12.72 9.08
N LYS A 235 10.24 12.03 8.05
CA LYS A 235 10.22 10.56 8.00
C LYS A 235 10.98 9.92 9.17
N SER A 236 12.09 10.50 9.63
CA SER A 236 12.87 9.93 10.75
C SER A 236 12.13 10.00 12.10
N ILE A 237 11.26 11.00 12.26
CA ILE A 237 10.42 11.18 13.45
C ILE A 237 9.17 10.31 13.38
N HIS A 238 8.46 10.34 12.24
CA HIS A 238 7.11 9.80 12.13
C HIS A 238 7.03 8.37 11.61
N VAL A 239 8.05 7.89 10.89
CA VAL A 239 7.95 6.66 10.12
C VAL A 239 8.88 5.58 10.68
N ARG A 240 8.34 4.38 10.87
CA ARG A 240 9.13 3.14 11.05
C ARG A 240 8.80 2.18 9.94
N GLN A 241 9.84 1.68 9.29
CA GLN A 241 9.73 0.83 8.13
C GLN A 241 10.26 -0.55 8.47
N SER A 242 9.64 -1.55 7.88
CA SER A 242 9.97 -2.96 7.98
C SER A 242 9.74 -3.58 6.60
N GLN A 243 10.25 -4.79 6.40
CA GLN A 243 10.06 -5.60 5.22
C GLN A 243 8.56 -5.87 4.96
N TYR A 244 7.77 -6.03 6.03
CA TYR A 244 6.36 -6.39 5.95
C TYR A 244 5.42 -5.43 6.71
N CYS A 245 5.95 -4.32 7.23
CA CYS A 245 5.16 -3.36 7.98
C CYS A 245 5.63 -1.93 7.75
N LEU A 246 4.69 -1.00 7.67
CA LEU A 246 4.93 0.44 7.75
C LEU A 246 4.09 1.02 8.89
N GLN A 247 4.73 1.86 9.69
CA GLN A 247 4.10 2.53 10.82
C GLN A 247 4.33 4.02 10.68
N ILE A 248 3.26 4.81 10.68
CA ILE A 248 3.30 6.27 10.69
C ILE A 248 2.54 6.74 11.92
N VAL A 249 3.17 7.52 12.80
CA VAL A 249 2.57 7.91 14.09
C VAL A 249 2.79 9.39 14.37
N LYS A 250 1.89 10.02 15.12
CA LYS A 250 2.10 11.39 15.61
C LYS A 250 3.29 11.44 16.57
N CYS A 251 4.01 12.56 16.52
CA CYS A 251 5.01 12.89 17.52
C CYS A 251 4.36 13.66 18.68
N ASN A 252 5.13 13.93 19.73
CA ASN A 252 4.66 14.70 20.90
C ASN A 252 4.75 16.22 20.67
N ASP A 253 5.32 16.66 19.55
CA ASP A 253 5.36 18.09 19.21
C ASP A 253 4.00 18.53 18.63
N ILE A 254 3.28 19.33 19.41
CA ILE A 254 1.98 19.90 19.07
C ILE A 254 2.08 20.80 17.83
N LYS A 255 3.22 21.48 17.60
CA LYS A 255 3.40 22.31 16.40
C LYS A 255 3.53 21.47 15.15
N CYS A 256 4.00 20.23 15.27
CA CYS A 256 4.16 19.31 14.16
C CYS A 256 2.86 18.54 13.85
N CYS A 257 2.21 17.97 14.88
CA CYS A 257 1.11 17.01 14.70
C CYS A 257 -0.22 17.41 15.34
N GLY A 258 -0.28 18.52 16.07
CA GLY A 258 -1.40 18.83 16.94
C GLY A 258 -1.52 17.85 18.11
N ALA A 259 -2.65 17.92 18.81
CA ALA A 259 -2.94 17.01 19.91
C ALA A 259 -3.26 15.58 19.41
N LEU A 260 -2.89 14.58 20.22
CA LEU A 260 -3.36 13.21 20.05
C LEU A 260 -4.86 13.14 20.39
N ARG A 261 -5.62 12.42 19.57
CA ARG A 261 -7.05 12.14 19.80
C ARG A 261 -7.29 10.90 20.67
N THR A 262 -6.23 10.14 20.94
CA THR A 262 -6.23 8.88 21.72
C THR A 262 -5.13 8.88 22.78
N ASN A 263 -5.22 7.94 23.72
CA ASN A 263 -4.16 7.64 24.67
C ASN A 263 -3.07 6.72 24.08
N LEU A 264 -2.83 6.77 22.75
CA LEU A 264 -1.83 5.95 22.05
C LEU A 264 -0.50 5.92 22.77
N LYS A 265 -0.01 7.09 23.20
CA LYS A 265 1.30 7.24 23.86
C LYS A 265 1.36 6.67 25.28
N SER A 266 0.21 6.48 25.94
CA SER A 266 0.15 5.79 27.24
C SER A 266 0.37 4.29 27.10
N ILE A 267 0.07 3.72 25.92
CA ILE A 267 0.19 2.29 25.63
C ILE A 267 1.48 1.99 24.86
N LEU A 268 1.79 2.82 23.87
CA LEU A 268 2.99 2.79 23.07
C LEU A 268 3.75 4.10 23.29
N PRO A 269 4.72 4.18 24.23
CA PRO A 269 5.41 5.43 24.55
C PRO A 269 5.97 6.17 23.33
N GLU A 270 6.58 5.43 22.40
CA GLU A 270 7.09 5.97 21.13
C GLU A 270 6.02 6.06 20.03
N GLY A 271 4.83 5.52 20.26
CA GLY A 271 3.73 5.35 19.29
C GLY A 271 3.88 4.13 18.38
N PHE A 272 5.09 3.60 18.25
CA PHE A 272 5.40 2.45 17.40
C PHE A 272 5.20 1.11 18.13
N LEU A 273 4.89 0.08 17.35
CA LEU A 273 4.81 -1.30 17.83
C LEU A 273 6.18 -1.78 18.34
N PRO A 274 6.22 -2.55 19.43
CA PRO A 274 7.45 -3.16 19.91
C PRO A 274 7.97 -4.19 18.91
N LEU A 275 9.28 -4.44 18.97
CA LEU A 275 9.97 -5.43 18.16
C LEU A 275 9.28 -6.81 18.28
N PRO A 276 9.13 -7.57 17.19
CA PRO A 276 8.69 -8.96 17.25
C PRO A 276 9.85 -9.82 17.76
N ILE A 277 9.97 -9.94 19.09
CA ILE A 277 10.98 -10.79 19.75
C ILE A 277 10.32 -12.13 20.13
N PRO A 278 10.86 -13.28 19.70
CA PRO A 278 10.44 -14.57 20.22
C PRO A 278 10.93 -14.73 21.66
N TYR A 279 10.16 -15.40 22.51
CA TYR A 279 10.53 -15.66 23.90
C TYR A 279 10.67 -17.14 24.19
N GLU A 280 11.67 -17.49 24.98
CA GLU A 280 11.92 -18.81 25.52
C GLU A 280 11.62 -18.81 27.03
N ILE A 281 10.88 -19.81 27.50
CA ILE A 281 10.59 -19.99 28.92
C ILE A 281 11.52 -21.09 29.45
N LYS A 282 12.38 -20.76 30.41
CA LYS A 282 13.27 -21.68 31.11
C LYS A 282 12.85 -21.79 32.57
N SER A 283 13.42 -22.76 33.28
CA SER A 283 13.21 -22.94 34.72
C SER A 283 13.55 -21.69 35.55
N THR A 284 14.46 -20.86 35.07
CA THR A 284 14.93 -19.63 35.72
C THR A 284 14.21 -18.35 35.28
N GLY A 285 13.28 -18.43 34.32
CA GLY A 285 12.51 -17.27 33.85
C GLY A 285 12.31 -17.20 32.34
N ILE A 286 11.91 -16.02 31.87
CA ILE A 286 11.65 -15.74 30.46
C ILE A 286 12.86 -15.04 29.86
N TYR A 287 13.29 -15.48 28.68
CA TYR A 287 14.45 -14.94 27.97
C TYR A 287 14.09 -14.63 26.52
N ALA A 288 14.79 -13.67 25.91
CA ALA A 288 14.69 -13.44 24.47
C ALA A 288 15.25 -14.67 23.73
N GLY A 289 14.56 -15.07 22.66
CA GLY A 289 14.96 -16.17 21.81
C GLY A 289 16.24 -15.86 21.06
N ASP A 290 17.03 -16.89 20.80
CA ASP A 290 18.28 -16.77 20.04
C ASP A 290 17.95 -16.87 18.54
N GLN A 291 18.26 -15.82 17.78
CA GLN A 291 18.02 -15.78 16.33
C GLN A 291 18.70 -16.96 15.62
N SER A 292 19.92 -17.30 16.03
CA SER A 292 20.73 -18.35 15.38
C SER A 292 20.16 -19.75 15.56
N LYS A 293 19.41 -19.97 16.66
CA LYS A 293 18.90 -21.29 17.03
C LYS A 293 17.44 -21.50 16.61
N SER A 294 16.76 -20.47 16.14
CA SER A 294 15.32 -20.51 15.84
C SER A 294 14.49 -21.04 17.02
N ILE A 295 14.88 -20.68 18.25
CA ILE A 295 14.24 -21.12 19.49
C ILE A 295 13.33 -20.01 20.03
N GLY A 296 12.11 -20.38 20.42
CA GLY A 296 11.17 -19.52 21.13
C GLY A 296 9.83 -19.36 20.42
N SER A 297 8.91 -18.66 21.08
CA SER A 297 7.56 -18.39 20.57
C SER A 297 7.28 -16.90 20.54
N TYR A 298 6.66 -16.41 19.45
CA TYR A 298 6.23 -15.03 19.36
C TYR A 298 5.02 -14.79 20.26
N GLY A 299 5.13 -13.77 21.12
CA GLY A 299 4.00 -13.31 21.91
C GLY A 299 3.07 -12.39 21.11
N GLY A 300 1.79 -12.40 21.45
CA GLY A 300 0.88 -11.32 21.05
C GLY A 300 1.34 -9.96 21.58
N LEU A 301 0.74 -8.87 21.10
CA LEU A 301 1.17 -7.50 21.41
C LEU A 301 1.28 -7.22 22.93
N LEU A 302 0.29 -7.63 23.73
CA LEU A 302 0.33 -7.44 25.19
C LEU A 302 1.54 -8.11 25.85
N ARG A 303 1.85 -9.35 25.44
CA ARG A 303 3.02 -10.07 25.94
C ARG A 303 4.31 -9.37 25.53
N ARG A 304 4.40 -8.87 24.29
CA ARG A 304 5.55 -8.09 23.82
C ARG A 304 5.74 -6.77 24.58
N LEU A 305 4.64 -6.09 24.92
CA LEU A 305 4.70 -4.87 25.74
C LEU A 305 5.16 -5.16 27.15
N ALA A 306 4.61 -6.19 27.79
CA ALA A 306 5.00 -6.60 29.14
C ALA A 306 6.47 -7.05 29.23
N LEU A 307 7.00 -7.64 28.15
CA LEU A 307 8.35 -8.17 28.07
C LEU A 307 9.29 -7.27 27.25
N ASN A 308 8.95 -6.01 27.02
CA ASN A 308 9.74 -5.11 26.17
C ASN A 308 11.16 -4.85 26.70
N GLN A 309 11.39 -5.08 28.00
CA GLN A 309 12.72 -4.97 28.61
C GLN A 309 13.59 -6.21 28.37
N ILE A 310 13.01 -7.34 27.95
CA ILE A 310 13.73 -8.56 27.63
C ILE A 310 14.22 -8.46 26.19
N GLN A 311 15.49 -8.09 26.03
CA GLN A 311 16.17 -7.95 24.76
C GLN A 311 17.21 -9.07 24.58
N PRO A 312 17.52 -9.49 23.35
CA PRO A 312 18.61 -10.42 23.11
C PRO A 312 19.96 -9.81 23.49
N ASN A 313 20.87 -10.65 24.01
CA ASN A 313 22.19 -10.23 24.46
C ASN A 313 23.13 -9.99 23.27
N ILE A 314 22.92 -8.89 22.54
CA ILE A 314 23.57 -8.61 21.26
C ILE A 314 23.92 -7.13 21.18
N THR A 315 25.13 -6.85 20.69
CA THR A 315 25.65 -5.50 20.53
C THR A 315 25.19 -4.88 19.21
N PHE A 316 23.93 -4.42 19.14
CA PHE A 316 23.57 -3.36 18.19
C PHE A 316 23.85 -2.01 18.85
N GLN A 317 24.43 -1.06 18.10
CA GLN A 317 25.04 0.16 18.65
C GLN A 317 24.11 0.94 19.61
N GLN A 318 22.80 1.00 19.36
CA GLN A 318 21.82 1.69 20.22
C GLN A 318 20.42 1.03 20.23
N GLN A 319 19.91 0.59 19.08
CA GLN A 319 18.58 -0.03 18.97
C GLN A 319 18.59 -1.21 17.99
N LEU A 320 17.89 -2.29 18.35
CA LEU A 320 17.69 -3.43 17.48
C LEU A 320 16.75 -3.08 16.31
N PRO A 321 17.09 -3.46 15.06
CA PRO A 321 16.19 -3.32 13.91
C PRO A 321 14.84 -4.02 14.12
N PHE A 322 13.75 -3.45 13.60
CA PHE A 322 12.42 -4.07 13.70
C PHE A 322 12.37 -5.48 13.12
N ASP A 323 13.06 -5.70 12.01
CA ASP A 323 13.11 -6.99 11.34
C ASP A 323 14.28 -7.87 11.81
N TYR A 324 14.81 -7.63 13.01
CA TYR A 324 15.97 -8.39 13.51
C TYR A 324 15.74 -9.90 13.42
N TYR A 325 14.57 -10.40 13.87
CA TYR A 325 14.20 -11.82 13.78
C TYR A 325 13.55 -12.23 12.46
N CYS A 326 13.58 -11.39 11.43
CA CYS A 326 13.02 -11.72 10.12
C CYS A 326 14.08 -12.41 9.24
N SER A 327 13.93 -13.73 9.06
CA SER A 327 14.84 -14.57 8.28
C SER A 327 15.08 -14.06 6.85
N SER A 328 14.06 -13.47 6.21
CA SER A 328 14.16 -12.97 4.82
C SER A 328 15.14 -11.80 4.63
N VAL A 329 15.51 -11.10 5.71
CA VAL A 329 16.39 -9.91 5.65
C VAL A 329 17.61 -10.00 6.56
N GLU A 330 17.82 -11.12 7.27
CA GLU A 330 18.91 -11.34 8.22
C GLU A 330 20.28 -10.90 7.68
N LYS A 331 20.67 -11.43 6.52
CA LYS A 331 21.96 -11.09 5.85
C LYS A 331 22.09 -9.63 5.43
N LYS A 332 20.98 -8.88 5.45
CA LYS A 332 20.87 -7.49 4.95
C LYS A 332 20.66 -6.49 6.08
N LEU A 333 20.57 -6.91 7.35
CA LEU A 333 20.24 -6.02 8.47
C LEU A 333 21.27 -4.90 8.64
N THR A 334 22.56 -5.25 8.70
CA THR A 334 23.65 -4.28 8.92
C THR A 334 23.72 -3.26 7.79
N GLU A 335 23.64 -3.69 6.53
CA GLU A 335 23.69 -2.79 5.38
C GLU A 335 22.47 -1.86 5.27
N ARG A 336 21.37 -2.19 5.95
CA ARG A 336 20.07 -1.49 5.92
C ARG A 336 19.75 -0.68 7.18
N THR A 337 20.64 -0.70 8.17
CA THR A 337 20.48 0.05 9.42
C THR A 337 21.40 1.26 9.40
N CYS A 338 20.91 2.42 9.83
CA CYS A 338 21.73 3.63 9.95
C CYS A 338 22.69 3.50 11.14
N GLU A 339 23.99 3.68 10.90
CA GLU A 339 25.04 3.58 11.93
C GLU A 339 25.00 4.73 12.95
N LYS A 340 24.34 5.84 12.64
CA LYS A 340 24.31 7.03 13.52
C LYS A 340 23.14 7.05 14.50
N CYS A 341 21.96 6.60 14.05
CA CYS A 341 20.72 6.63 14.85
C CYS A 341 20.03 5.27 14.97
N SER A 342 20.64 4.20 14.47
CA SER A 342 20.11 2.82 14.49
C SER A 342 18.75 2.62 13.80
N LEU A 343 18.26 3.59 13.02
CA LEU A 343 17.00 3.46 12.29
C LEU A 343 17.15 2.44 11.14
N TYR A 344 16.23 1.48 11.07
CA TYR A 344 16.20 0.44 10.04
C TYR A 344 15.39 0.86 8.81
N PHE A 345 15.84 0.38 7.63
CA PHE A 345 15.19 0.61 6.35
C PHE A 345 15.04 -0.71 5.56
N PRO A 346 13.90 -0.98 4.91
CA PRO A 346 13.74 -2.19 4.09
C PRO A 346 14.56 -2.17 2.79
N SER A 347 15.24 -1.05 2.47
CA SER A 347 16.09 -0.93 1.28
C SER A 347 17.36 -0.10 1.57
N LYS A 348 18.44 -0.43 0.84
CA LYS A 348 19.70 0.35 0.87
C LYS A 348 19.49 1.79 0.43
N ALA A 349 18.70 1.99 -0.63
CA ALA A 349 18.37 3.31 -1.14
C ALA A 349 17.67 4.17 -0.08
N GLY A 350 16.75 3.59 0.70
CA GLY A 350 16.12 4.26 1.84
C GLY A 350 17.13 4.73 2.88
N LYS A 351 18.06 3.85 3.28
CA LYS A 351 19.15 4.22 4.22
C LYS A 351 20.02 5.35 3.66
N ILE A 352 20.41 5.28 2.38
CA ILE A 352 21.24 6.30 1.74
C ILE A 352 20.53 7.67 1.71
N CYS A 353 19.23 7.69 1.40
CA CYS A 353 18.44 8.91 1.45
C CYS A 353 18.39 9.49 2.87
N HIS A 354 18.16 8.64 3.88
CA HIS A 354 18.14 9.07 5.27
C HIS A 354 19.49 9.63 5.74
N ASN A 355 20.62 9.03 5.34
CA ASN A 355 21.95 9.48 5.74
C ASN A 355 22.24 10.95 5.42
N LYS A 356 21.51 11.56 4.46
CA LYS A 356 21.59 12.98 4.14
C LYS A 356 21.27 13.88 5.35
N ILE A 357 20.41 13.46 6.27
CA ILE A 357 20.07 14.26 7.46
C ILE A 357 21.25 14.36 8.43
N HIS A 358 22.10 13.33 8.46
CA HIS A 358 23.28 13.29 9.32
C HIS A 358 24.51 13.97 8.72
N GLY A 359 24.43 14.39 7.46
CA GLY A 359 25.48 15.11 6.74
C GLY A 359 25.28 16.62 6.70
N LYS A 360 24.10 17.13 7.08
CA LYS A 360 23.84 18.56 7.19
C LYS A 360 24.26 19.04 8.59
N LYS A 361 25.38 19.76 8.68
CA LYS A 361 25.60 20.67 9.83
C LYS A 361 24.38 21.58 9.90
N LEU A 362 23.67 21.57 11.03
CA LEU A 362 22.61 22.53 11.33
C LEU A 362 23.20 23.94 11.12
N LYS A 363 22.76 24.65 10.07
CA LYS A 363 22.86 26.11 10.10
C LYS A 363 21.82 26.55 11.12
N GLU A 364 22.29 26.91 12.31
CA GLU A 364 21.52 27.73 13.24
C GLU A 364 20.93 28.89 12.45
N ARG A 365 19.60 28.95 12.37
CA ARG A 365 18.93 30.18 11.92
C ARG A 365 19.12 31.19 13.04
N LEU A 366 20.17 32.01 12.92
CA LEU A 366 20.18 33.33 13.54
C LEU A 366 18.95 34.10 13.04
N PRO A 367 18.20 34.78 13.92
CA PRO A 367 17.03 35.54 13.50
C PRO A 367 17.47 36.68 12.57
N SER A 368 16.80 36.80 11.43
CA SER A 368 16.99 37.90 10.48
C SER A 368 16.51 39.22 11.11
N PRO A 369 17.21 40.35 10.88
CA PRO A 369 16.76 41.65 11.37
C PRO A 369 15.48 42.08 10.64
N GLU A 370 14.53 42.61 11.40
CA GLU A 370 13.40 43.38 10.89
C GLU A 370 13.91 44.62 10.15
N VAL A 371 13.43 44.86 8.92
CA VAL A 371 13.45 46.20 8.32
C VAL A 371 12.12 46.47 7.63
N SER A 372 11.50 47.54 8.13
CA SER A 372 10.28 48.21 7.74
C SER A 372 10.42 49.06 6.47
N SER A 373 9.32 49.13 5.72
CA SER A 373 8.76 50.26 4.94
C SER A 373 9.64 51.33 4.26
N ASP A 374 9.26 51.53 2.99
CA ASP A 374 9.02 52.80 2.27
C ASP A 374 9.97 53.33 1.19
N ASP A 375 9.30 53.66 0.07
CA ASP A 375 9.49 54.70 -0.94
C ASP A 375 10.60 54.68 -2.02
N GLY A 376 10.15 54.89 -3.28
CA GLY A 376 10.77 55.91 -4.15
C GLY A 376 11.26 55.54 -5.56
N LEU A 377 10.34 55.52 -6.55
CA LEU A 377 10.36 56.13 -7.90
C LEU A 377 11.63 56.24 -8.83
N LEU A 378 11.39 55.98 -10.15
CA LEU A 378 12.02 56.48 -11.41
C LEU A 378 13.47 56.02 -11.76
N THR A 379 13.95 55.76 -12.99
CA THR A 379 13.53 55.99 -14.40
C THR A 379 14.52 55.25 -15.36
N VAL A 380 14.04 54.74 -16.52
CA VAL A 380 14.54 54.85 -17.94
C VAL A 380 16.09 54.67 -18.17
N SER A 381 16.66 53.82 -19.04
CA SER A 381 16.53 53.70 -20.51
C SER A 381 17.44 52.60 -21.09
N GLN A 382 16.98 51.96 -22.19
CA GLN A 382 17.64 51.60 -23.47
C GLN A 382 19.06 50.97 -23.59
N GLU A 383 19.12 49.95 -24.47
CA GLU A 383 20.09 49.60 -25.56
C GLU A 383 20.26 48.06 -25.59
N LEU A 384 19.68 47.25 -26.50
CA LEU A 384 19.80 47.10 -27.97
C LEU A 384 21.25 47.02 -28.50
N GLU A 385 21.67 45.80 -28.88
CA GLU A 385 22.33 45.40 -30.16
C GLU A 385 22.89 43.96 -30.01
N SER A 386 22.27 42.96 -30.62
CA SER A 386 22.58 42.37 -31.95
C SER A 386 23.92 41.64 -32.03
N ASN A 387 23.89 40.32 -32.21
CA ASN A 387 24.34 39.76 -33.49
C ASN A 387 23.91 38.30 -33.69
N SER A 388 23.37 38.10 -34.88
CA SER A 388 23.13 36.87 -35.61
C SER A 388 24.41 36.11 -35.93
N GLU A 389 24.35 34.78 -36.03
CA GLU A 389 24.71 34.10 -37.28
C GLU A 389 24.22 32.64 -37.32
N THR A 390 23.64 32.34 -38.48
CA THR A 390 23.01 31.13 -39.00
C THR A 390 24.03 30.10 -39.50
N THR A 391 23.49 28.92 -39.86
CA THR A 391 24.00 27.85 -40.78
C THR A 391 24.55 26.61 -40.07
N THR A 392 24.28 25.36 -40.47
CA THR A 392 23.39 24.73 -41.47
C THR A 392 23.34 23.23 -41.16
N VAL A 393 22.31 22.59 -41.68
CA VAL A 393 21.99 21.16 -41.70
C VAL A 393 23.09 20.34 -42.39
N ASP A 394 23.32 19.11 -41.92
CA ASP A 394 23.60 17.99 -42.83
C ASP A 394 23.21 16.64 -42.21
N GLU A 395 22.38 15.91 -42.96
CA GLU A 395 21.96 14.53 -42.74
C GLU A 395 23.08 13.58 -43.18
N THR A 396 23.25 12.44 -42.48
CA THR A 396 23.64 11.19 -43.15
C THR A 396 23.19 9.97 -42.34
N ASN A 397 22.47 9.09 -43.05
CA ASN A 397 22.07 7.74 -42.67
C ASN A 397 23.26 6.83 -42.34
N LYS A 398 23.07 5.88 -41.41
CA LYS A 398 23.56 4.49 -41.57
C LYS A 398 22.77 3.50 -40.71
N SER A 399 22.18 2.56 -41.42
CA SER A 399 21.56 1.30 -41.00
C SER A 399 22.52 0.35 -40.30
N VAL A 400 22.06 -0.34 -39.25
CA VAL A 400 22.62 -1.63 -38.82
C VAL A 400 21.47 -2.54 -38.40
N GLU A 401 21.36 -3.65 -39.13
CA GLU A 401 20.54 -4.83 -38.88
C GLU A 401 20.91 -5.47 -37.53
N ASN A 402 19.96 -6.11 -36.85
CA ASN A 402 20.31 -7.21 -35.94
C ASN A 402 19.28 -8.32 -36.05
N ASP A 403 19.83 -9.45 -36.46
CA ASP A 403 19.19 -10.71 -36.78
C ASP A 403 18.79 -11.49 -35.52
N SER A 404 17.81 -12.35 -35.77
CA SER A 404 17.24 -13.40 -34.96
C SER A 404 18.26 -14.42 -34.42
N GLY A 405 17.96 -15.02 -33.27
CA GLY A 405 18.75 -16.11 -32.70
C GLY A 405 18.18 -16.61 -31.38
N VAL A 406 17.17 -17.46 -31.48
CA VAL A 406 16.60 -18.27 -30.39
C VAL A 406 17.51 -19.48 -30.19
N GLU A 407 17.94 -19.75 -28.95
CA GLU A 407 18.37 -21.10 -28.56
C GLU A 407 17.71 -21.51 -27.24
N LEU A 408 16.94 -22.58 -27.35
CA LEU A 408 16.32 -23.37 -26.30
C LEU A 408 17.39 -24.27 -25.67
N ILE A 409 17.40 -24.39 -24.35
CA ILE A 409 18.10 -25.49 -23.66
C ILE A 409 17.11 -26.09 -22.66
N GLU A 410 16.56 -27.25 -23.03
CA GLU A 410 15.98 -28.23 -22.10
C GLU A 410 16.86 -29.48 -22.08
N ASP A 411 16.72 -30.18 -20.95
CA ASP A 411 17.18 -31.53 -20.60
C ASP A 411 18.62 -31.72 -20.07
N TYR A 412 18.71 -32.22 -18.83
CA TYR A 412 18.95 -33.65 -18.60
C TYR A 412 18.43 -34.10 -17.23
N ALA A 413 17.86 -35.30 -17.24
CA ALA A 413 17.39 -36.08 -16.10
C ALA A 413 18.50 -36.51 -15.14
N THR A 414 18.27 -36.40 -13.83
CA THR A 414 18.36 -37.48 -12.82
C THR A 414 17.84 -37.01 -11.47
#